data_AF-A0A7X0GFW7-F1
#
_entry.id   AF-A0A7X0GFW7-F1
#
_cell.length_a   1.000
_cell.length_b   1.000
_cell.length_c   1.000
_cell.angle_alpha   90.00
_cell.angle_beta   90.00
_cell.angle_gamma   90.00
#
_symmetry.space_group_name_H-M   'P 1'
#
loop_
_entity.id
_entity.type
_entity.pdbx_description
1 polymer ?
#
loop_
_entity_poly.entity_id
_entity_poly.type
_entity_poly.pdbx_seq_one_letter_code
_entity_poly.pdbx_strand_id
1 'polypeptide(L)' 'MVQFGGQMAHPGWPRLRVDDWTQTRETVHMWTQIVGKIRMAHAPMLNHWWQGTPYVTPRGLTTSMIPYGLGGL' A
#
# COMPACT_ATOMS: atom_id res chain seq x y z
N MET A 1 22.24 19.55 17.80
CA MET A 1 20.82 19.84 18.03
C MET A 1 20.19 20.19 16.69
N VAL A 2 19.74 19.19 15.92
CA VAL A 2 19.15 19.42 14.60
C VAL A 2 17.71 19.84 14.81
N GLN A 3 17.42 21.11 14.58
CA GLN A 3 16.07 21.66 14.60
C GLN A 3 15.38 21.25 13.29
N PHE A 4 14.45 20.30 13.36
CA PHE A 4 13.56 19.98 12.25
C PHE A 4 12.74 21.22 11.93
N GLY A 5 13.11 21.94 10.86
CA GLY A 5 12.43 23.14 10.40
C GLY A 5 10.93 22.90 10.22
N GLY A 6 10.12 23.81 10.78
CA GLY A 6 8.68 23.79 10.62
C GLY A 6 8.29 23.77 9.14
N GLN A 7 7.47 22.78 8.77
CA GLN A 7 6.96 22.60 7.41
C GLN A 7 6.26 23.88 6.93
N MET A 8 6.75 24.46 5.84
CA MET A 8 5.97 25.39 5.02
C MET A 8 4.78 24.62 4.46
N ALA A 9 3.56 24.97 4.88
CA ALA A 9 2.35 24.37 4.31
C ALA A 9 2.29 24.71 2.82
N HIS A 10 2.39 23.71 1.95
CA HIS A 10 2.06 23.89 0.53
C HIS A 10 0.56 24.20 0.44
N PRO A 11 0.15 25.38 -0.08
CA PRO A 11 -1.22 25.87 0.04
C PRO A 11 -2.28 25.02 -0.71
N GLY A 12 -1.85 24.00 -1.47
CA GLY A 12 -2.75 23.10 -2.21
C GLY A 12 -2.91 21.69 -1.64
N TRP A 13 -2.04 21.24 -0.72
CA TRP A 13 -2.10 19.87 -0.21
C TRP A 13 -2.38 19.86 1.30
N PRO A 14 -3.33 19.04 1.78
CA PRO A 14 -3.59 18.94 3.20
C PRO A 14 -2.38 18.39 3.92
N ARG A 15 -2.14 18.89 5.13
CA ARG A 15 -1.14 18.32 6.02
C ARG A 15 -1.60 16.93 6.45
N LEU A 16 -0.75 15.91 6.26
CA LEU A 16 -1.01 14.53 6.68
C LEU A 16 0.03 14.10 7.71
N ARG A 17 -0.15 14.48 8.99
CA ARG A 17 0.72 14.00 10.08
C ARG A 17 0.38 12.54 10.38
N VAL A 18 1.38 11.72 10.68
CA VAL A 18 1.18 10.29 10.95
C VAL A 18 0.23 10.04 12.12
N ASP A 19 0.34 10.86 13.18
CA ASP A 19 -0.45 10.70 14.40
C ASP A 19 -1.95 10.90 14.17
N ASP A 20 -2.32 11.77 13.22
CA ASP A 20 -3.71 12.23 12.99
C ASP A 20 -4.62 11.13 12.40
N TRP A 21 -4.07 10.02 11.88
CA TRP A 21 -4.84 8.97 11.18
C TRP A 21 -4.37 7.55 11.54
N THR A 22 -3.86 7.37 12.76
CA THR A 22 -3.29 6.09 13.22
C THR A 22 -4.21 4.88 12.97
N GLN A 23 -5.48 4.95 13.36
CA GLN A 23 -6.41 3.82 13.17
C GLN A 23 -6.60 3.46 11.69
N THR A 24 -6.71 4.46 10.82
CA THR A 24 -6.81 4.27 9.36
C THR A 24 -5.51 3.67 8.82
N ARG A 25 -4.35 4.20 9.21
CA ARG A 25 -3.03 3.70 8.81
C ARG A 25 -2.85 2.23 9.16
N GLU A 26 -3.16 1.85 10.40
CA GLU A 26 -3.05 0.46 10.87
C GLU A 26 -3.99 -0.47 10.08
N THR A 27 -5.22 -0.04 9.85
CA THR A 27 -6.20 -0.81 9.07
C THR A 27 -5.72 -1.02 7.63
N VAL A 28 -5.29 0.05 6.95
CA VAL A 28 -4.77 -0.01 5.57
C VAL A 28 -3.50 -0.86 5.50
N HIS A 29 -2.60 -0.73 6.48
CA HIS A 29 -1.39 -1.53 6.57
C HIS A 29 -1.73 -3.02 6.69
N MET A 30 -2.59 -3.40 7.63
CA MET A 30 -3.01 -4.77 7.84
C MET A 30 -3.64 -5.37 6.57
N TRP A 31 -4.56 -4.67 5.91
CA TRP A 31 -5.19 -5.16 4.68
C TRP A 31 -4.18 -5.32 3.54
N THR A 32 -3.25 -4.37 3.39
CA THR A 32 -2.18 -4.46 2.39
C THR A 32 -1.29 -5.69 2.64
N GLN A 33 -1.01 -6.00 3.91
CA GLN A 33 -0.24 -7.20 4.27
C GLN A 33 -1.01 -8.49 3.97
N ILE A 34 -2.31 -8.56 4.30
CA ILE A 34 -3.14 -9.74 4.02
C ILE A 34 -3.21 -9.99 2.50
N VAL A 35 -3.56 -8.96 1.72
CA VAL A 35 -3.70 -9.07 0.27
C VAL A 35 -2.36 -9.37 -0.40
N GLY A 36 -1.27 -8.73 0.05
CA GLY A 36 0.08 -9.01 -0.42
C GLY A 36 0.49 -10.47 -0.21
N LYS A 37 0.19 -11.04 0.96
CA LYS A 37 0.46 -12.46 1.25
C LYS A 37 -0.34 -13.41 0.36
N ILE A 38 -1.63 -13.14 0.13
CA ILE A 38 -2.46 -13.93 -0.79
C ILE A 38 -1.84 -13.90 -2.18
N ARG A 39 -1.51 -12.71 -2.70
CA ARG A 39 -0.89 -12.60 -4.02
C ARG A 39 0.46 -13.32 -4.12
N MET A 40 1.31 -13.22 -3.09
CA MET A 40 2.59 -13.93 -3.05
C MET A 40 2.44 -15.45 -3.09
N ALA A 41 1.38 -16.00 -2.49
CA ALA A 41 1.12 -17.44 -2.48
C ALA A 41 0.64 -17.98 -3.84
N HIS A 42 0.03 -17.13 -4.67
CA HIS A 42 -0.71 -17.55 -5.85
C HIS A 42 -0.11 -17.08 -7.18
N ALA A 43 0.59 -15.96 -7.21
CA ALA A 43 1.23 -15.45 -8.42
C ALA A 43 2.61 -16.11 -8.65
N PRO A 44 3.03 -16.27 -9.93
CA PRO A 44 4.39 -16.71 -10.24
C PRO A 44 5.43 -15.85 -9.54
N MET A 45 6.48 -16.47 -9.02
CA MET A 45 7.56 -15.74 -8.37
C MET A 45 8.30 -14.87 -9.40
N LEU A 46 8.34 -13.58 -9.13
CA LEU A 46 9.14 -12.61 -9.87
C LEU A 46 10.36 -12.22 -9.03
N ASN A 47 11.35 -11.64 -9.70
CA ASN A 47 12.61 -11.21 -9.07
C ASN A 47 12.34 -10.46 -7.77
N HIS A 48 13.02 -10.86 -6.70
CA HIS A 48 12.93 -10.23 -5.37
C HIS A 48 11.49 -10.05 -4.84
N TRP A 49 10.59 -11.03 -5.06
CA TRP A 49 9.19 -11.00 -4.62
C TRP A 49 8.34 -9.86 -5.20
N TRP A 50 8.71 -9.32 -6.37
CA TRP A 50 7.98 -8.22 -6.99
C TRP A 50 6.52 -8.54 -7.34
N GLN A 51 6.12 -9.81 -7.34
CA GLN A 51 4.71 -10.19 -7.52
C GLN A 51 3.81 -9.80 -6.33
N GLY A 52 4.35 -9.46 -5.16
CA GLY A 52 3.54 -9.21 -3.96
C GLY A 52 2.96 -7.79 -3.83
N THR A 53 3.39 -6.84 -4.67
CA THR A 53 3.04 -5.41 -4.49
C THR A 53 1.68 -5.05 -5.12
N PRO A 54 0.88 -4.16 -4.49
CA PRO A 54 -0.30 -3.57 -5.12
C PRO A 54 0.06 -2.52 -6.17
N TYR A 55 -0.78 -2.36 -7.18
CA TYR A 55 -0.76 -1.28 -8.16
C TYR A 55 -1.61 -0.10 -7.70
N VAL A 56 -1.13 1.12 -7.96
CA VAL A 56 -1.85 2.36 -7.68
C VAL A 56 -2.74 2.72 -8.87
N THR A 57 -3.96 3.12 -8.58
CA THR A 57 -4.94 3.66 -9.53
C THR A 57 -5.50 4.97 -8.98
N PRO A 58 -6.17 5.80 -9.79
CA PRO A 58 -6.89 6.98 -9.30
C PRO A 58 -7.95 6.66 -8.24
N ARG A 59 -8.38 5.39 -8.10
CA ARG A 59 -9.39 4.94 -7.13
C ARG A 59 -8.80 4.17 -5.94
N GLY A 60 -7.49 4.09 -5.81
CA GLY A 60 -6.81 3.36 -4.73
C GLY A 60 -5.91 2.24 -5.21
N LEU A 61 -5.73 1.19 -4.39
CA LEU A 61 -4.81 0.08 -4.63
C LEU A 61 -5.52 -1.16 -5.19
N THR A 62 -4.89 -1.85 -6.13
CA THR A 62 -5.40 -3.11 -6.71
C THR A 62 -4.28 -4.12 -6.94
N THR A 63 -4.58 -5.41 -7.07
CA THR A 63 -3.60 -6.48 -7.33
C THR A 63 -3.57 -6.95 -8.78
N SER A 64 -4.39 -6.39 -9.66
CA SER A 64 -4.84 -7.10 -10.88
C SER A 64 -5.43 -8.50 -10.52
N MET A 65 -5.77 -9.30 -11.53
CA MET A 65 -6.28 -10.66 -11.30
C MET A 65 -5.21 -11.52 -10.61
N ILE A 66 -5.57 -12.12 -9.47
CA ILE A 66 -4.67 -13.06 -8.78
C ILE A 66 -4.96 -14.46 -9.32
N PRO A 67 -3.97 -15.19 -9.87
CA PRO A 67 -4.20 -16.53 -10.41
C PRO A 67 -4.74 -17.50 -9.35
N TYR A 68 -5.80 -18.25 -9.65
CA TYR A 68 -6.33 -19.27 -8.75
C TYR A 68 -7.02 -20.40 -9.54
N GLY A 69 -6.46 -21.61 -9.44
CA GLY A 69 -6.94 -22.76 -10.22
C GLY A 69 -6.82 -22.52 -11.73
N LEU A 70 -7.91 -22.74 -12.46
CA LEU A 70 -8.00 -22.47 -13.92
C LEU A 70 -8.42 -21.01 -14.24
N GLY A 71 -8.61 -20.17 -13.23
CA GLY A 71 -9.09 -18.79 -13.36
C GLY A 71 -8.35 -17.81 -12.43
N GLY A 72 -9.06 -16.82 -11.91
CA GLY A 72 -8.50 -15.84 -10.97
C GLY A 72 -9.48 -15.32 -9.94
N LEU A 73 -8.94 -14.73 -8.87
CA LEU A 73 -9.65 -14.01 -7.79
C LEU A 73 -9.80 -12.53 -8.14
#